data_AF-A0AAU4ZQ80-F1
#
_entry.id   AF-A0AAU4ZQ80-F1
#
_cell.length_a   1.000
_cell.length_b   1.000
_cell.length_c   1.000
_cell.angle_alpha   90.00
_cell.angle_beta   90.00
_cell.angle_gamma   90.00
#
_symmetry.space_group_name_H-M   'P 1'
#
loop_
_entity.id
_entity.type
_entity.pdbx_description
1 polymer ?
#
loop_
_entity_poly.entity_id
_entity_poly.type
_entity_poly.pdbx_seq_one_letter_code
_entity_poly.pdbx_strand_id
1 'polypeptide(L)'
;MVLTVNLGDQLAFYLVPTDTADGVADARRITLHGTTDAADGLQLIGRTLYVANPQGVAEIKLSRSLSAGQVLGTTQVPGAALPSAAKAFGCRLYVVDANFGENFSNVGDPAAEFKVTAIPLP
;
A
#
# COMPACT_ATOMS: atom_id res chain seq x y z
N MET A 1 -6.97 -8.86 7.95
CA MET A 1 -6.11 -8.38 6.84
C MET A 1 -6.75 -7.17 6.17
N VAL A 2 -5.99 -6.25 5.58
CA VAL A 2 -6.53 -5.18 4.71
C VAL A 2 -6.20 -5.53 3.27
N LEU A 3 -7.17 -5.40 2.37
CA LEU A 3 -7.04 -5.63 0.94
C LEU A 3 -7.42 -4.37 0.18
N THR A 4 -6.79 -4.13 -0.96
CA THR A 4 -7.24 -3.15 -1.96
C THR A 4 -8.01 -3.88 -3.06
N VAL A 5 -9.13 -3.31 -3.49
CA VAL A 5 -9.77 -3.67 -4.76
C VAL A 5 -9.84 -2.42 -5.62
N ASN A 6 -9.38 -2.52 -6.86
CA ASN A 6 -9.54 -1.48 -7.86
C ASN A 6 -10.76 -1.83 -8.72
N LEU A 7 -11.87 -1.09 -8.56
CA LEU A 7 -13.11 -1.30 -9.32
C LEU A 7 -13.23 -0.19 -10.36
N GLY A 8 -12.48 -0.31 -11.46
CA GLY A 8 -12.41 0.74 -12.50
C GLY A 8 -11.67 1.98 -12.00
N ASP A 9 -12.34 3.14 -11.98
CA ASP A 9 -11.75 4.42 -11.54
C ASP A 9 -11.80 4.64 -10.02
N GLN A 10 -12.32 3.68 -9.24
CA GLN A 10 -12.43 3.82 -7.79
C GLN A 10 -11.57 2.79 -7.05
N LEU A 11 -10.60 3.34 -6.33
CA LEU A 11 -9.84 2.65 -5.30
C LEU A 11 -10.70 2.43 -4.06
N ALA A 12 -10.73 1.21 -3.55
CA ALA A 12 -11.40 0.89 -2.29
C ALA A 12 -10.54 -0.05 -1.43
N PHE A 13 -10.54 0.22 -0.12
CA PHE A 13 -9.91 -0.64 0.88
C PHE A 13 -10.96 -1.46 1.61
N TYR A 14 -10.61 -2.70 1.94
CA TYR A 14 -11.48 -3.65 2.61
C TYR A 14 -10.77 -4.28 3.80
N LEU A 15 -11.48 -4.42 4.91
CA LEU A 15 -11.09 -5.28 6.00
C LEU A 15 -11.58 -6.70 5.69
N VAL A 16 -10.66 -7.66 5.66
CA VAL A 16 -10.92 -9.06 5.35
C VAL A 16 -10.56 -9.91 6.58
N PRO A 17 -11.51 -10.69 7.14
CA PRO A 17 -11.22 -11.70 8.14
C PRO A 17 -10.15 -12.70 7.66
N THR A 18 -9.28 -13.18 8.54
CA THR A 18 -8.17 -14.08 8.18
C THR A 18 -8.34 -15.49 8.73
N ASP A 19 -9.38 -15.72 9.50
CA ASP A 19 -9.67 -16.90 10.29
C ASP A 19 -10.91 -17.65 9.79
N THR A 20 -11.15 -17.65 8.47
CA THR A 20 -12.29 -18.34 7.87
C THR A 20 -11.93 -19.77 7.47
N ALA A 21 -12.76 -20.73 7.88
CA ALA A 21 -12.46 -22.16 7.79
C ALA A 21 -12.52 -22.73 6.37
N ASP A 22 -13.30 -22.11 5.49
CA ASP A 22 -13.54 -22.52 4.09
C ASP A 22 -12.75 -21.68 3.07
N GLY A 23 -11.93 -20.73 3.55
CA GLY A 23 -11.16 -19.81 2.70
C GLY A 23 -11.99 -18.73 2.04
N VAL A 24 -13.28 -18.60 2.39
CA VAL A 24 -14.17 -17.52 1.93
C VAL A 24 -14.35 -16.54 3.08
N ALA A 25 -14.31 -15.24 2.80
CA ALA A 25 -14.46 -14.21 3.83
C ALA A 25 -15.28 -13.02 3.33
N ASP A 26 -16.19 -12.55 4.17
CA ASP A 26 -16.94 -11.32 3.90
C ASP A 26 -16.03 -10.10 4.06
N ALA A 27 -15.66 -9.50 2.94
CA ALA A 27 -14.87 -8.29 2.90
C ALA A 27 -15.73 -7.08 3.26
N ARG A 28 -15.30 -6.32 4.28
CA ARG A 28 -16.00 -5.11 4.72
C ARG A 28 -15.29 -3.87 4.21
N ARG A 29 -15.96 -3.08 3.36
CA ARG A 29 -15.39 -1.82 2.84
C ARG A 29 -15.06 -0.85 3.98
N ILE A 30 -13.91 -0.20 3.85
CA ILE A 30 -13.46 0.89 4.72
C ILE A 30 -13.92 2.21 4.07
N THR A 31 -14.65 3.03 4.81
CA THR A 31 -15.02 4.37 4.36
C THR A 31 -13.80 5.28 4.40
N LEU A 32 -13.35 5.77 3.25
CA LEU A 32 -12.17 6.64 3.18
C LEU A 32 -12.59 8.10 3.04
N HIS A 33 -11.97 8.97 3.83
CA HIS A 33 -12.05 10.42 3.73
C HIS A 33 -10.72 10.95 3.19
N GLY A 34 -10.78 11.76 2.14
CA GLY A 34 -9.60 12.16 1.34
C GLY A 34 -9.39 11.25 0.12
N THR A 35 -8.40 11.58 -0.69
CA THR A 35 -8.10 10.88 -1.96
C THR A 35 -6.72 10.23 -1.91
N THR A 36 -6.58 9.11 -2.60
CA THR A 36 -5.29 8.50 -2.92
C THR A 36 -5.43 7.84 -4.29
N ASP A 37 -4.44 8.09 -5.16
CA ASP A 37 -4.60 7.89 -6.61
C ASP A 37 -4.40 6.43 -7.04
N ALA A 38 -3.71 5.65 -6.22
CA ALA A 38 -3.51 4.22 -6.41
C ALA A 38 -3.15 3.56 -5.07
N ALA A 39 -3.26 2.24 -5.04
CA ALA A 39 -2.64 1.43 -4.00
C ALA A 39 -2.14 0.14 -4.62
N ASP A 40 -0.90 -0.19 -4.31
CA ASP A 40 -0.30 -1.46 -4.67
C ASP A 40 -0.02 -2.25 -3.38
N GLY A 41 1.08 -1.95 -2.69
CA GLY A 41 1.42 -2.57 -1.41
C GLY A 41 0.83 -1.87 -0.18
N LEU A 42 0.45 -2.69 0.80
CA LEU A 42 -0.18 -2.26 2.05
C LEU A 42 0.64 -2.68 3.27
N GLN A 43 0.82 -1.76 4.21
CA GLN A 43 1.40 -2.04 5.53
C GLN A 43 0.54 -1.42 6.63
N LEU A 44 -0.14 -2.26 7.41
CA LEU A 44 -0.88 -1.82 8.59
C LEU A 44 0.01 -1.88 9.83
N ILE A 45 0.08 -0.79 10.59
CA ILE A 45 0.77 -0.71 11.89
C ILE A 45 -0.20 -0.12 12.90
N GLY A 46 -0.66 -0.95 13.84
CA GLY A 46 -1.73 -0.57 14.76
C GLY A 46 -2.99 -0.13 14.00
N ARG A 47 -3.23 1.18 13.94
CA ARG A 47 -4.38 1.79 13.22
C ARG A 47 -3.94 2.75 12.11
N THR A 48 -2.69 2.69 11.69
CA THR A 48 -2.20 3.47 10.55
C THR A 48 -1.91 2.53 9.40
N LEU A 49 -2.55 2.76 8.27
CA LEU A 49 -2.33 2.04 7.03
C LEU A 49 -1.41 2.89 6.15
N TYR A 50 -0.25 2.33 5.82
CA TYR A 50 0.70 2.90 4.87
C TYR A 50 0.49 2.21 3.52
N VAL A 51 0.29 3.00 2.48
CA VAL A 51 -0.07 2.55 1.13
C VAL A 51 0.98 3.03 0.15
N ALA A 52 1.72 2.11 -0.45
CA ALA A 52 2.63 2.44 -1.54
C ALA A 52 1.83 2.73 -2.83
N ASN A 53 2.19 3.81 -3.50
CA ASN A 53 1.62 4.23 -4.78
C ASN A 53 2.67 4.97 -5.63
N PRO A 54 2.41 5.24 -6.92
CA PRO A 54 3.38 5.90 -7.80
C PRO A 54 3.86 7.27 -7.29
N GLN A 55 3.09 7.92 -6.41
CA GLN A 55 3.42 9.21 -5.81
C GLN A 55 4.20 9.08 -4.49
N GLY A 56 4.42 7.89 -3.93
CA GLY A 56 5.10 7.69 -2.66
C GLY A 56 4.39 6.71 -1.73
N VAL A 57 4.32 7.05 -0.44
CA VAL A 57 3.57 6.28 0.55
C VAL A 57 2.50 7.17 1.18
N ALA A 58 1.23 6.86 0.91
CA ALA A 58 0.10 7.50 1.56
C ALA A 58 -0.08 6.97 2.99
N GLU A 59 -0.21 7.87 3.95
CA GLU A 59 -0.55 7.54 5.33
C GLU A 59 -2.05 7.71 5.54
N ILE A 60 -2.70 6.66 6.03
CA ILE A 60 -4.14 6.63 6.30
C ILE A 60 -4.36 6.28 7.76
N LYS A 61 -4.97 7.19 8.51
CA LYS A 61 -5.35 6.92 9.90
C LYS A 61 -6.71 6.26 9.97
N LEU A 62 -6.77 5.04 10.49
CA LEU A 62 -8.00 4.28 10.63
C LEU A 62 -8.70 4.52 11.98
N SER A 63 -10.02 4.43 11.97
CA SER A 63 -10.87 4.41 13.16
C SER A 63 -10.55 3.22 14.06
N ARG A 64 -11.03 3.23 15.31
CA ARG A 64 -10.80 2.11 16.25
C ARG A 64 -11.35 0.78 15.73
N SER A 65 -12.47 0.81 15.01
CA SER A 65 -13.12 -0.34 14.38
C SER A 65 -12.53 -0.69 13.00
N LEU A 66 -11.51 0.04 12.53
CA LEU A 66 -10.96 -0.08 11.17
C LEU A 66 -12.05 0.04 10.08
N SER A 67 -13.14 0.74 10.37
CA SER A 67 -14.29 0.87 9.46
C SER A 67 -14.26 2.13 8.62
N ALA A 68 -13.46 3.11 9.04
CA ALA A 68 -13.26 4.35 8.33
C ALA A 68 -11.79 4.76 8.43
N GLY A 69 -11.33 5.57 7.49
CA GLY A 69 -9.98 6.09 7.44
C GLY A 69 -9.93 7.53 6.94
N GLN A 70 -8.95 8.30 7.41
CA GLN A 70 -8.63 9.62 6.90
C GLN A 70 -7.24 9.57 6.26
N VAL A 71 -7.13 9.98 5.00
CA VAL A 71 -5.82 10.20 4.35
C VAL A 71 -5.19 11.42 5.00
N LEU A 72 -3.99 11.26 5.56
CA LEU A 72 -3.23 12.31 6.24
C LEU A 72 -2.25 13.01 5.28
N GLY A 73 -1.74 12.29 4.30
CA GLY A 73 -0.84 12.82 3.29
C GLY A 73 -0.02 11.71 2.62
N THR A 74 0.87 12.11 1.72
CA THR A 74 1.77 11.20 1.01
C THR A 74 3.22 11.60 1.27
N THR A 75 4.00 10.69 1.82
CA THR A 75 5.45 10.86 1.98
C THR A 75 6.14 10.44 0.69
N GLN A 76 6.90 11.35 0.10
CA GLN A 76 7.75 11.04 -1.05
C GLN A 76 8.83 10.04 -0.68
N VAL A 77 9.27 9.25 -1.65
CA VAL A 77 10.32 8.23 -1.47
C VAL A 77 11.48 8.56 -2.38
N PRO A 78 12.39 9.47 -1.97
CA PRO A 78 13.54 9.82 -2.78
C PRO A 78 14.36 8.58 -3.12
N GLY A 79 14.59 8.34 -4.41
CA GLY A 79 15.32 7.17 -4.88
C GLY A 79 14.46 5.98 -5.25
N ALA A 80 13.13 6.05 -5.14
CA ALA A 80 12.21 5.12 -5.81
C ALA A 80 11.43 5.87 -6.90
N ALA A 81 11.54 5.41 -8.15
CA ALA A 81 10.82 5.99 -9.28
C ALA A 81 9.37 5.49 -9.33
N LEU A 82 9.14 4.22 -8.98
CA LEU A 82 7.80 3.64 -8.90
C LEU A 82 7.60 2.86 -7.59
N PRO A 83 7.26 3.53 -6.49
CA PRO A 83 6.96 2.87 -5.23
C PRO A 83 5.78 1.90 -5.37
N SER A 84 5.98 0.63 -5.02
CA SER A 84 5.00 -0.44 -5.23
C SER A 84 4.70 -1.27 -3.99
N ALA A 85 5.66 -1.44 -3.09
CA ALA A 85 5.44 -2.13 -1.82
C ALA A 85 6.17 -1.45 -0.68
N ALA A 86 5.62 -1.57 0.53
CA ALA A 86 6.23 -1.00 1.73
C ALA A 86 6.18 -2.00 2.89
N LYS A 87 7.25 -2.06 3.68
CA LYS A 87 7.33 -2.85 4.90
C LYS A 87 8.01 -2.06 6.01
N ALA A 88 7.46 -2.10 7.21
CA ALA A 88 8.07 -1.46 8.36
C ALA A 88 9.08 -2.38 9.06
N PHE A 89 10.23 -1.81 9.44
CA PHE A 89 11.22 -2.45 10.30
C PHE A 89 11.94 -1.40 11.15
N GLY A 90 11.85 -1.53 12.48
CA GLY A 90 12.29 -0.49 13.41
C GLY A 90 11.54 0.82 13.18
N CYS A 91 12.26 1.94 13.18
CA CYS A 91 11.71 3.29 12.95
C CYS A 91 11.67 3.69 11.46
N ARG A 92 11.66 2.72 10.54
CA ARG A 92 11.76 2.95 9.11
C ARG A 92 10.72 2.18 8.32
N LEU A 93 10.35 2.74 7.18
CA LEU A 93 9.59 2.08 6.15
C LEU A 93 10.52 1.80 4.95
N TYR A 94 10.61 0.54 4.57
CA TYR A 94 11.38 0.06 3.43
C TYR A 94 10.44 -0.09 2.25
N VAL A 95 10.72 0.65 1.18
CA VAL A 95 9.86 0.81 0.03
C VAL A 95 10.55 0.25 -1.21
N VAL A 96 9.86 -0.65 -1.92
CA VAL A 96 10.33 -1.25 -3.16
C VAL A 96 10.08 -0.29 -4.31
N ASP A 97 11.09 -0.05 -5.14
CA ASP A 97 10.87 0.46 -6.49
C ASP A 97 10.56 -0.73 -7.41
N ALA A 98 9.36 -0.74 -7.99
CA ALA A 98 8.93 -1.81 -8.88
C ALA A 98 9.82 -1.96 -10.11
N ASN A 99 10.49 -0.89 -10.57
CA ASN A 99 11.34 -0.89 -11.76
C ASN A 99 10.81 -1.76 -12.92
N PHE A 100 9.53 -1.58 -13.31
CA PHE A 100 8.95 -2.38 -14.39
C PHE A 100 9.62 -2.13 -15.76
N GLY A 101 10.48 -1.11 -15.87
CA GLY A 101 11.09 -0.71 -17.12
C GLY A 101 10.10 -0.01 -18.04
N GLU A 102 10.62 0.53 -19.15
CA GLU A 102 9.75 1.09 -20.19
C GLU A 102 8.96 -0.04 -20.85
N ASN A 103 7.64 0.16 -21.03
CA ASN A 103 6.75 -0.83 -21.61
C ASN A 103 6.82 -2.22 -20.94
N PHE A 104 7.06 -2.26 -19.63
CA PHE A 104 7.18 -3.49 -18.84
C PHE A 104 8.37 -4.38 -19.22
N SER A 105 9.44 -3.82 -19.81
CA SER A 105 10.61 -4.58 -20.28
C SER A 105 11.30 -5.42 -19.20
N ASN A 106 11.19 -5.04 -17.93
CA ASN A 106 11.87 -5.74 -16.83
C ASN A 106 11.00 -6.82 -16.18
N VAL A 107 9.74 -6.98 -16.60
CA VAL A 107 8.84 -7.99 -16.04
C VAL A 107 9.29 -9.38 -16.49
N GLY A 108 9.71 -10.20 -15.52
CA GLY A 108 10.22 -11.55 -15.77
C GLY A 108 11.68 -11.62 -16.21
N ASP A 109 12.38 -10.48 -16.28
CA ASP A 109 13.82 -10.45 -16.56
C ASP A 109 14.63 -10.80 -15.30
N PRO A 110 15.36 -11.93 -15.26
CA PRO A 110 16.18 -12.31 -14.12
C PRO A 110 17.42 -11.40 -13.93
N ALA A 111 17.79 -10.61 -14.93
CA ALA A 111 18.89 -9.65 -14.84
C ALA A 111 18.43 -8.27 -14.37
N ALA A 112 17.12 -8.02 -14.25
CA ALA A 112 16.61 -6.75 -13.76
C ALA A 112 17.02 -6.52 -12.30
N GLU A 113 17.54 -5.33 -12.03
CA GLU A 113 17.87 -4.90 -10.67
C GLU A 113 16.68 -4.20 -10.02
N PHE A 114 16.39 -4.56 -8.79
CA PHE A 114 15.37 -3.93 -7.96
C PHE A 114 16.03 -3.27 -6.76
N LYS A 115 15.52 -2.11 -6.37
CA LYS A 115 16.03 -1.36 -5.22
C LYS A 115 14.97 -1.23 -4.14
N VAL A 116 15.46 -1.19 -2.91
CA VAL A 116 14.66 -0.91 -1.73
C VAL A 116 15.22 0.33 -1.07
N THR A 117 14.37 1.34 -0.90
CA THR A 117 14.73 2.61 -0.27
C THR A 117 14.11 2.66 1.11
N ALA A 118 14.86 3.13 2.10
CA ALA A 118 14.34 3.35 3.44
C ALA A 118 13.99 4.83 3.65
N ILE A 119 12.77 5.09 4.12
CA ILE A 119 12.36 6.40 4.64
C ILE A 119 12.08 6.29 6.15
N PRO A 120 12.13 7.40 6.91
CA PRO A 120 11.58 7.42 8.26
C PRO A 120 10.12 6.94 8.23
N LEU A 121 9.70 6.22 9.25
CA LEU A 121 8.28 5.94 9.42
C LEU A 121 7.55 7.28 9.66
N PRO A 122 6.60 7.68 8.80
CA PRO A 122 5.85 8.93 8.97
C PRO A 122 5.04 8.96 10.27
#